data_AF-A0A1Q6IEU0-F1
#
_entry.id   AF-A0A1Q6IEU0-F1
#
_cell.length_a   1.000
_cell.length_b   1.000
_cell.length_c   1.000
_cell.angle_alpha   90.00
_cell.angle_beta   90.00
_cell.angle_gamma   90.00
#
_symmetry.space_group_name_H-M   'P 1'
#
loop_
_entity.id
_entity.type
_entity.pdbx_description
1 polymer ?
#
loop_
_entity_poly.entity_id
_entity_poly.type
_entity_poly.pdbx_seq_one_letter_code
_entity_poly.pdbx_strand_id
1 'polypeptide(L)'
;MKQEHCKSKRQSYGDGWLKKKVFVMKWTVLLVLLGMLQVSAKVHSQHVAIDLKMENSTIEQVLQRITDQTCLNFFYNNSAIDVYKKISVELKSVSVEEALKKIFDGQEVRFDIDRDFVVIRSVSDLQQEQVVKIVVQGIVKDEAGQALPGATIKLKGTSFGVATDVNGNFKFEIPVTDPLILVVSFVGMQQQEIAYKNQPFLEIVMKNEVEMMSDVVVTGYYSANKKTYTGSATQITQDQIAKISSTNVFSVITSMDPSFKLVNNNQAGSNPTPM
;
A
#
# COMPACT_ATOMS: atom_id res chain seq x y z
N MET A 1 6.43 -92.83 51.32
CA MET A 1 5.72 -92.33 50.11
C MET A 1 6.39 -91.04 49.66
N LYS A 2 6.64 -90.91 48.37
CA LYS A 2 7.38 -89.83 47.69
C LYS A 2 6.79 -88.44 47.95
N GLN A 3 7.66 -87.43 48.09
CA GLN A 3 7.50 -86.16 47.39
C GLN A 3 8.86 -85.50 47.17
N GLU A 4 9.11 -85.17 45.91
CA GLU A 4 10.30 -84.57 45.35
C GLU A 4 10.25 -83.05 45.57
N HIS A 5 11.38 -82.42 45.86
CA HIS A 5 11.56 -80.99 45.55
C HIS A 5 12.92 -80.71 44.93
N CYS A 6 12.83 -80.44 43.63
CA CYS A 6 13.83 -79.90 42.73
C CYS A 6 14.32 -78.53 43.21
N LYS A 7 15.64 -78.30 43.27
CA LYS A 7 16.23 -76.96 43.18
C LYS A 7 17.33 -76.98 42.11
N SER A 8 16.97 -76.45 40.94
CA SER A 8 17.88 -76.29 39.81
C SER A 8 18.93 -75.24 40.13
N LYS A 9 20.22 -75.58 39.95
CA LYS A 9 21.31 -74.60 39.84
C LYS A 9 21.12 -73.78 38.57
N ARG A 10 20.82 -72.49 38.69
CA ARG A 10 21.08 -71.51 37.61
C ARG A 10 22.49 -70.97 37.79
N GLN A 11 23.40 -71.47 36.96
CA GLN A 11 24.81 -71.12 36.97
C GLN A 11 24.99 -69.85 36.13
N SER A 12 25.55 -68.81 36.77
CA SER A 12 25.84 -67.50 36.20
C SER A 12 26.87 -67.63 35.06
N TYR A 13 26.41 -67.51 33.82
CA TYR A 13 27.21 -67.36 32.60
C TYR A 13 26.75 -66.07 31.91
N GLY A 14 27.19 -64.91 32.41
CA GLY A 14 26.70 -63.62 31.87
C GLY A 14 27.74 -62.50 31.79
N ASP A 15 28.74 -62.46 32.66
CA ASP A 15 29.49 -61.20 32.84
C ASP A 15 30.60 -60.92 31.82
N GLY A 16 31.26 -61.95 31.27
CA GLY A 16 32.39 -61.74 30.36
C GLY A 16 31.98 -61.21 28.97
N TRP A 17 30.87 -61.73 28.43
CA TRP A 17 30.36 -61.37 27.11
C TRP A 17 29.64 -60.02 27.12
N LEU A 18 28.89 -59.74 28.20
CA LEU A 18 28.28 -58.42 28.43
C LEU A 18 29.34 -57.34 28.61
N LYS A 19 30.42 -57.59 29.36
CA LYS A 19 31.53 -56.64 29.48
C LYS A 19 32.24 -56.37 28.15
N LYS A 20 32.43 -57.38 27.30
CA LYS A 20 32.97 -57.19 25.93
C LYS A 20 32.03 -56.38 25.04
N LYS A 21 30.72 -56.66 25.07
CA LYS A 21 29.70 -55.91 24.31
C LYS A 21 29.59 -54.45 24.77
N VAL A 22 29.63 -54.21 26.09
CA VAL A 22 29.62 -52.85 26.67
C VAL A 22 30.92 -52.10 26.36
N PHE A 23 32.07 -52.80 26.33
CA PHE A 23 33.33 -52.20 25.90
C PHE A 23 33.27 -51.81 24.42
N VAL A 24 32.83 -52.70 23.53
CA VAL A 24 32.66 -52.39 22.10
C VAL A 24 31.65 -51.27 21.88
N MET A 25 30.51 -51.26 22.59
CA MET A 25 29.50 -50.20 22.51
C MET A 25 30.04 -48.84 22.96
N LYS A 26 30.84 -48.81 24.04
CA LYS A 26 31.50 -47.57 24.51
C LYS A 26 32.50 -47.04 23.49
N TRP A 27 33.27 -47.91 22.85
CA TRP A 27 34.23 -47.50 21.82
C TRP A 27 33.56 -47.05 20.53
N THR A 28 32.46 -47.68 20.10
CA THR A 28 31.69 -47.20 18.94
C THR A 28 31.03 -45.85 19.22
N VAL A 29 30.49 -45.63 20.42
CA VAL A 29 29.92 -44.33 20.81
C VAL A 29 31.03 -43.28 20.88
N LEU A 30 32.19 -43.61 21.43
CA LEU A 30 33.33 -42.69 21.48
C LEU A 30 33.84 -42.32 20.08
N LEU A 31 33.89 -43.28 19.15
CA LEU A 31 34.31 -43.03 17.77
C LEU A 31 33.29 -42.17 16.99
N VAL A 32 32.00 -42.40 17.20
CA VAL A 32 30.93 -41.56 16.61
C VAL A 32 30.95 -40.15 17.21
N LEU A 33 31.15 -40.02 18.52
CA LEU A 33 31.26 -38.72 19.20
C LEU A 33 32.49 -37.93 18.72
N LEU A 34 33.63 -38.61 18.54
CA LEU A 34 34.85 -38.01 18.01
C LEU A 34 34.69 -37.58 16.54
N GLY A 35 33.93 -38.34 15.75
CA GLY A 35 33.58 -37.99 14.37
C GLY A 35 32.69 -36.76 14.27
N MET A 36 31.74 -36.60 15.19
CA MET A 36 30.87 -35.41 15.25
C MET A 36 31.61 -34.14 15.69
N LEU A 37 32.67 -34.27 16.50
CA LEU A 37 33.52 -33.14 16.91
C LEU A 37 34.43 -32.61 15.79
N GLN A 38 34.65 -33.39 14.72
CA GLN A 38 35.38 -32.96 13.53
C GLN A 38 34.47 -32.36 12.45
N VAL A 39 33.14 -32.45 12.61
CA VAL A 39 32.17 -31.68 11.80
C VAL A 39 32.03 -30.27 12.40
N SER A 40 33.16 -29.61 12.63
CA SER A 40 33.17 -28.15 12.51
C SER A 40 33.32 -27.88 11.03
N ALA A 41 32.20 -27.95 10.31
CA ALA A 41 32.10 -27.22 9.07
C ALA A 41 32.30 -25.75 9.47
N LYS A 42 33.53 -25.24 9.31
CA LYS A 42 33.68 -23.85 8.89
C LYS A 42 32.78 -23.77 7.67
N VAL A 43 31.57 -23.25 7.87
CA VAL A 43 30.73 -22.74 6.81
C VAL A 43 31.52 -21.54 6.30
N HIS A 44 32.56 -21.83 5.51
CA HIS A 44 33.15 -20.91 4.58
C HIS A 44 32.04 -20.67 3.57
N SER A 45 31.14 -19.75 3.92
CA SER A 45 30.49 -18.92 2.92
C SER A 45 31.59 -18.57 1.94
N GLN A 46 31.42 -18.95 0.67
CA GLN A 46 32.44 -19.02 -0.38
C GLN A 46 33.12 -17.66 -0.57
N HIS A 47 34.02 -17.29 0.33
CA HIS A 47 34.81 -16.09 0.27
C HIS A 47 35.96 -16.42 -0.66
N VAL A 48 35.70 -16.24 -1.96
CA VAL A 48 36.76 -16.20 -2.96
C VAL A 48 37.72 -15.12 -2.48
N ALA A 49 38.89 -15.54 -2.03
CA ALA A 49 39.96 -14.64 -1.61
C ALA A 49 40.47 -13.94 -2.87
N ILE A 50 40.21 -12.64 -2.96
CA ILE A 50 40.64 -11.83 -4.10
C ILE A 50 42.07 -11.36 -3.82
N ASP A 51 42.99 -11.77 -4.68
CA ASP A 51 44.34 -11.23 -4.76
C ASP A 51 44.44 -10.34 -6.00
N LEU A 52 44.55 -9.03 -5.75
CA LEU A 52 44.60 -8.03 -6.81
C LEU A 52 45.59 -6.93 -6.41
N LYS A 53 46.59 -6.69 -7.26
CA LYS A 53 47.48 -5.53 -7.16
C LYS A 53 47.36 -4.74 -8.44
N MET A 54 46.79 -3.54 -8.35
CA MET A 54 46.71 -2.61 -9.47
C MET A 54 47.09 -1.21 -9.01
N GLU A 55 47.92 -0.53 -9.79
CA GLU A 55 48.37 0.83 -9.55
C GLU A 55 47.87 1.72 -10.69
N ASN A 56 47.25 2.86 -10.35
CA ASN A 56 46.78 3.86 -11.32
C ASN A 56 45.74 3.34 -12.35
N SER A 57 44.91 2.38 -11.95
CA SER A 57 43.84 1.79 -12.77
C SER A 57 42.49 2.50 -12.54
N THR A 58 41.61 2.49 -13.53
CA THR A 58 40.23 2.99 -13.34
C THR A 58 39.43 2.03 -12.48
N ILE A 59 38.42 2.53 -11.76
CA ILE A 59 37.49 1.68 -10.99
C ILE A 59 36.86 0.61 -11.90
N GLU A 60 36.55 0.97 -13.15
CA GLU A 60 35.98 0.05 -14.14
C GLU A 60 36.90 -1.15 -14.40
N GLN A 61 38.19 -0.90 -14.61
CA GLN A 61 39.19 -1.94 -14.85
C GLN A 61 39.37 -2.84 -13.63
N VAL A 62 39.33 -2.26 -12.43
CA VAL A 62 39.43 -3.00 -11.17
C VAL A 62 38.20 -3.90 -10.99
N LEU A 63 36.98 -3.37 -11.19
CA LEU A 63 35.74 -4.13 -11.10
C LEU A 63 35.70 -5.25 -12.14
N GLN A 64 36.08 -4.98 -13.39
CA GLN A 64 36.16 -5.98 -14.44
C GLN A 64 37.12 -7.11 -14.07
N ARG A 65 38.28 -6.78 -13.49
CA ARG A 65 39.24 -7.80 -13.06
C ARG A 65 38.72 -8.65 -11.91
N ILE A 66 37.90 -8.06 -11.03
CA ILE A 66 37.19 -8.79 -9.97
C ILE A 66 36.10 -9.68 -10.58
N THR A 67 35.35 -9.21 -11.58
CA THR A 67 34.37 -10.03 -12.34
C THR A 67 35.04 -11.25 -12.93
N ASP A 68 36.22 -11.10 -13.54
CA ASP A 68 36.96 -12.21 -14.14
C ASP A 68 37.37 -13.29 -13.12
N GLN A 69 37.74 -12.88 -11.90
CA GLN A 69 38.18 -13.81 -10.85
C GLN A 69 37.01 -14.45 -10.08
N THR A 70 35.90 -13.74 -9.93
CA THR A 70 34.79 -14.13 -9.04
C THR A 70 33.52 -14.55 -9.77
N CYS A 71 33.46 -14.32 -11.10
CA CYS A 71 32.26 -14.49 -11.92
C CYS A 71 31.06 -13.62 -11.49
N LEU A 72 31.28 -12.59 -10.65
CA LEU A 72 30.24 -11.67 -10.20
C LEU A 72 30.02 -10.53 -11.19
N ASN A 73 28.77 -10.29 -11.55
CA ASN A 73 28.39 -9.18 -12.42
C ASN A 73 28.13 -7.91 -11.60
N PHE A 74 28.88 -6.84 -11.87
CA PHE A 74 28.66 -5.54 -11.22
C PHE A 74 27.71 -4.69 -12.04
N PHE A 75 26.63 -4.22 -11.41
CA PHE A 75 25.70 -3.25 -11.96
C PHE A 75 25.83 -1.93 -11.20
N TYR A 76 26.05 -0.85 -11.94
CA TYR A 76 26.17 0.49 -11.39
C TYR A 76 25.58 1.51 -12.36
N ASN A 77 25.19 2.66 -11.82
CA ASN A 77 24.74 3.78 -12.63
C ASN A 77 25.94 4.68 -12.98
N ASN A 78 26.30 4.74 -14.25
CA ASN A 78 27.40 5.59 -14.76
C ASN A 78 27.20 7.08 -14.48
N SER A 79 25.96 7.53 -14.27
CA SER A 79 25.66 8.93 -13.96
C SER A 79 25.86 9.28 -12.48
N ALA A 80 25.85 8.29 -11.59
CA ALA A 80 25.93 8.50 -10.14
C ALA A 80 27.32 8.18 -9.55
N ILE A 81 28.12 7.37 -10.26
CA ILE A 81 29.44 6.92 -9.79
C ILE A 81 30.48 7.28 -10.85
N ASP A 82 31.51 8.03 -10.45
CA ASP A 82 32.64 8.35 -11.33
C ASP A 82 33.59 7.16 -11.41
N VAL A 83 33.32 6.30 -12.39
CA VAL A 83 34.05 5.04 -12.64
C VAL A 83 35.42 5.29 -13.31
N TYR A 84 35.68 6.53 -13.78
CA TYR A 84 36.93 6.92 -14.43
C TYR A 84 37.99 7.42 -13.45
N LYS A 85 37.64 7.56 -12.17
CA LYS A 85 38.59 7.89 -11.12
C LYS A 85 39.69 6.83 -11.06
N LYS A 86 40.94 7.28 -11.06
CA LYS A 86 42.10 6.39 -10.92
C LYS A 86 42.33 6.06 -9.47
N ILE A 87 42.47 4.77 -9.18
CA ILE A 87 42.74 4.26 -7.84
C ILE A 87 43.90 3.27 -7.89
N SER A 88 44.66 3.21 -6.80
CA SER A 88 45.69 2.20 -6.58
C SER A 88 45.23 1.34 -5.40
N VAL A 89 45.04 0.05 -5.66
CA VAL A 89 44.51 -0.89 -4.66
C VAL A 89 45.40 -2.11 -4.59
N GLU A 90 45.78 -2.48 -3.37
CA GLU A 90 46.45 -3.74 -3.05
C GLU A 90 45.54 -4.56 -2.14
N LEU A 91 44.98 -5.63 -2.69
CA LEU A 91 44.14 -6.61 -2.01
C LEU A 91 44.92 -7.92 -1.88
N LYS A 92 45.06 -8.40 -0.64
CA LYS A 92 45.65 -9.69 -0.29
C LYS A 92 44.64 -10.51 0.48
N SER A 93 44.09 -11.53 -0.16
CA SER A 93 43.13 -12.48 0.40
C SER A 93 41.93 -11.81 1.09
N VAL A 94 41.35 -10.83 0.39
CA VAL A 94 40.25 -10.00 0.90
C VAL A 94 38.92 -10.52 0.35
N SER A 95 37.83 -10.40 1.13
CA SER A 95 36.48 -10.72 0.66
C SER A 95 35.99 -9.72 -0.39
N VAL A 96 35.02 -10.10 -1.22
CA VAL A 96 34.41 -9.18 -2.21
C VAL A 96 33.87 -7.93 -1.52
N GLU A 97 33.21 -8.07 -0.37
CA GLU A 97 32.66 -6.95 0.39
C GLU A 97 33.76 -5.99 0.89
N GLU A 98 34.82 -6.54 1.47
CA GLU A 98 35.95 -5.73 1.96
C GLU A 98 36.75 -5.10 0.82
N ALA A 99 36.86 -5.79 -0.31
CA ALA A 99 37.47 -5.28 -1.54
C ALA A 99 36.68 -4.07 -2.05
N LEU A 100 35.35 -4.17 -2.15
CA LEU A 100 34.48 -3.07 -2.54
C LEU A 100 34.57 -1.89 -1.57
N LYS A 101 34.57 -2.14 -0.25
CA LYS A 101 34.77 -1.06 0.75
C LYS A 101 36.09 -0.32 0.56
N LYS A 102 37.18 -1.01 0.21
CA LYS A 102 38.48 -0.39 -0.06
C LYS A 102 38.52 0.36 -1.39
N ILE A 103 37.87 -0.17 -2.43
CA ILE A 103 37.80 0.45 -3.76
C ILE A 103 37.02 1.77 -3.70
N PHE A 104 35.93 1.76 -2.93
CA PHE A 104 35.03 2.89 -2.76
C PHE A 104 35.31 3.71 -1.49
N ASP A 105 36.53 3.62 -0.94
CA ASP A 105 36.91 4.39 0.24
C ASP A 105 36.83 5.90 -0.04
N GLY A 106 36.03 6.61 0.75
CA GLY A 106 35.71 8.02 0.53
C GLY A 106 34.56 8.33 -0.44
N GLN A 107 33.82 7.32 -0.94
CA GLN A 107 32.55 7.51 -1.64
C GLN A 107 31.39 6.96 -0.81
N GLU A 108 30.31 7.73 -0.68
CA GLU A 108 29.09 7.26 -0.02
C GLU A 108 28.30 6.34 -0.96
N VAL A 109 28.75 5.10 -1.12
CA VAL A 109 28.08 4.09 -1.94
C VAL A 109 27.57 2.94 -1.08
N ARG A 110 26.42 2.40 -1.48
CA ARG A 110 25.85 1.17 -0.93
C ARG A 110 25.91 0.09 -1.99
N PHE A 111 26.44 -1.06 -1.62
CA PHE A 111 26.46 -2.27 -2.44
C PHE A 111 25.44 -3.27 -1.90
N ASP A 112 24.78 -3.98 -2.80
CA ASP A 112 23.87 -5.08 -2.51
C ASP A 112 24.36 -6.31 -3.27
N ILE A 113 24.65 -7.39 -2.56
CA ILE A 113 25.27 -8.59 -3.12
C ILE A 113 24.19 -9.68 -3.13
N ASP A 114 23.73 -10.05 -4.32
CA ASP A 114 22.80 -11.15 -4.51
C ASP A 114 23.45 -12.22 -5.39
N ARG A 115 23.77 -13.37 -4.81
CA ARG A 115 24.32 -14.62 -5.42
C ARG A 115 25.30 -14.44 -6.59
N ASP A 116 24.83 -13.97 -7.74
CA ASP A 116 25.55 -13.85 -9.02
C ASP A 116 25.84 -12.39 -9.45
N PHE A 117 25.24 -11.39 -8.80
CA PHE A 117 25.40 -9.98 -9.16
C PHE A 117 25.53 -9.06 -7.94
N VAL A 118 26.16 -7.90 -8.18
CA VAL A 118 26.36 -6.86 -7.17
C VAL A 118 25.84 -5.54 -7.72
N VAL A 119 24.89 -4.94 -7.03
CA VAL A 119 24.32 -3.63 -7.40
C VAL A 119 24.95 -2.54 -6.54
N ILE A 120 25.61 -1.57 -7.18
CA ILE A 120 26.25 -0.43 -6.53
C ILE A 120 25.39 0.81 -6.75
N ARG A 121 24.94 1.43 -5.66
CA ARG A 121 24.09 2.62 -5.64
C ARG A 121 24.75 3.74 -4.84
N SER A 122 24.60 4.98 -5.27
CA SER A 122 25.01 6.13 -4.45
C SER A 122 24.05 6.30 -3.27
N VAL A 123 24.59 6.62 -2.08
CA VAL A 123 23.77 6.97 -0.91
C VAL A 123 22.97 8.25 -1.15
N SER A 124 23.45 9.15 -2.02
CA SER A 124 22.68 10.33 -2.44
C SER A 124 21.40 9.94 -3.19
N ASP A 125 21.43 8.87 -3.99
CA ASP A 125 20.23 8.35 -4.66
C ASP A 125 19.27 7.69 -3.65
N LEU A 126 19.82 7.08 -2.58
CA LEU A 126 19.02 6.51 -1.49
C LEU A 126 18.39 7.57 -0.59
N GLN A 127 18.96 8.78 -0.52
CA GLN A 127 18.38 9.90 0.20
C GLN A 127 17.17 10.53 -0.51
N GLN A 128 16.96 10.24 -1.81
CA GLN A 128 15.74 10.62 -2.52
C GLN A 128 14.50 9.77 -2.16
N GLU A 129 14.63 8.75 -1.29
CA GLU A 129 13.49 8.02 -0.71
C GLU A 129 13.29 8.26 0.80
N GLN A 130 13.96 9.23 1.40
CA GLN A 130 13.48 9.77 2.68
C GLN A 130 12.42 10.81 2.40
N VAL A 131 11.22 10.33 2.09
CA VAL A 131 10.06 11.20 2.07
C VAL A 131 9.92 11.76 3.48
N VAL A 132 10.28 13.03 3.67
CA VAL A 132 10.14 13.72 4.95
C VAL A 132 8.68 13.58 5.33
N LYS A 133 8.39 12.78 6.36
CA LYS A 133 7.02 12.58 6.85
C LYS A 133 6.74 13.66 7.87
N ILE A 134 5.68 14.42 7.65
CA ILE A 134 5.14 15.34 8.64
C ILE A 134 3.98 14.65 9.34
N VAL A 135 3.88 14.87 10.66
CA VAL A 135 2.74 14.43 11.45
C VAL A 135 1.77 15.59 11.54
N VAL A 136 0.63 15.46 10.87
CA VAL A 136 -0.48 16.41 10.95
C VAL A 136 -1.43 15.94 12.04
N GLN A 137 -1.73 16.82 13.00
CA GLN A 137 -2.70 16.56 14.06
C GLN A 137 -3.85 17.56 13.96
N GLY A 138 -5.04 17.14 14.36
CA GLY A 138 -6.19 18.02 14.29
C GLY A 138 -7.45 17.41 14.84
N ILE A 139 -8.52 18.19 14.78
CA ILE A 139 -9.88 17.78 15.18
C ILE A 139 -10.87 18.12 14.07
N VAL A 140 -11.81 17.20 13.83
CA VAL A 140 -12.92 17.39 12.90
C VAL A 140 -14.21 17.56 13.69
N LYS A 141 -14.93 18.65 13.41
CA LYS A 141 -16.20 19.02 14.05
C LYS A 141 -17.27 19.30 12.99
N ASP A 142 -18.53 19.26 13.40
CA ASP A 142 -19.67 19.74 12.60
C ASP A 142 -19.95 21.23 12.82
N GLU A 143 -20.93 21.77 12.10
CA GLU A 143 -21.41 23.16 12.27
C GLU A 143 -22.03 23.44 13.66
N ALA A 144 -22.46 22.41 14.38
CA ALA A 144 -22.98 22.50 15.74
C ALA A 144 -21.88 22.45 16.82
N GLY A 145 -20.62 22.28 16.41
CA GLY A 145 -19.46 22.16 17.30
C GLY A 145 -19.28 20.78 17.93
N GLN A 146 -20.06 19.77 17.51
CA GLN A 146 -19.91 18.38 17.93
C GLN A 146 -18.74 17.73 17.19
N ALA A 147 -17.95 16.93 17.89
CA ALA A 147 -16.85 16.19 17.29
C ALA A 147 -17.40 15.07 16.39
N LEU A 148 -16.77 14.87 15.22
CA LEU A 148 -17.19 13.88 14.24
C LEU A 148 -16.28 12.65 14.27
N PRO A 149 -16.67 11.56 14.94
CA PRO A 149 -15.95 10.30 14.90
C PRO A 149 -16.18 9.56 13.57
N GLY A 150 -15.13 8.95 13.01
CA GLY A 150 -15.21 8.22 11.75
C GLY A 150 -15.18 9.08 10.47
N ALA A 151 -14.85 10.36 10.57
CA ALA A 151 -14.56 11.20 9.41
C ALA A 151 -13.27 10.74 8.73
N THR A 152 -13.33 10.57 7.40
CA THR A 152 -12.22 10.08 6.59
C THR A 152 -11.44 11.26 6.04
N ILE A 153 -10.16 11.35 6.41
CA ILE A 153 -9.19 12.33 5.91
C ILE A 153 -8.26 11.63 4.95
N LYS A 154 -8.13 12.13 3.71
CA LYS A 154 -7.26 11.58 2.68
C LYS A 154 -6.35 12.65 2.11
N LEU A 155 -5.12 12.29 1.73
CA LEU A 155 -4.28 13.16 0.93
C LEU A 155 -4.71 13.07 -0.54
N LYS A 156 -5.03 14.21 -1.15
CA LYS A 156 -5.48 14.31 -2.55
C LYS A 156 -4.46 13.66 -3.49
N GLY A 157 -4.95 12.79 -4.38
CA GLY A 157 -4.11 12.08 -5.35
C GLY A 157 -3.40 10.83 -4.83
N THR A 158 -3.57 10.48 -3.55
CA THR A 158 -3.00 9.26 -2.97
C THR A 158 -4.07 8.39 -2.31
N SER A 159 -3.74 7.12 -2.06
CA SER A 159 -4.57 6.21 -1.25
C SER A 159 -4.35 6.37 0.25
N PHE A 160 -3.43 7.26 0.68
CA PHE A 160 -3.17 7.51 2.08
C PHE A 160 -4.34 8.28 2.71
N GLY A 161 -4.88 7.71 3.77
CA GLY A 161 -5.90 8.37 4.59
C GLY A 161 -6.02 7.75 5.97
N VAL A 162 -6.66 8.49 6.86
CA VAL A 162 -6.91 8.11 8.25
C VAL A 162 -8.35 8.47 8.61
N ALA A 163 -8.94 7.72 9.55
CA ALA A 163 -10.23 8.05 10.13
C ALA A 163 -10.05 8.78 11.47
N THR A 164 -10.98 9.66 11.83
CA THR A 164 -10.99 10.33 13.14
C THR A 164 -11.41 9.38 14.26
N ASP A 165 -10.85 9.58 15.46
CA ASP A 165 -11.17 8.84 16.70
C ASP A 165 -12.54 9.24 17.28
N VAL A 166 -12.94 8.59 18.37
CA VAL A 166 -14.20 8.86 19.12
C VAL A 166 -14.40 10.33 19.53
N ASN A 167 -13.30 11.06 19.71
CA ASN A 167 -13.30 12.48 20.09
C ASN A 167 -13.15 13.42 18.87
N GLY A 168 -13.24 12.90 17.63
CA GLY A 168 -13.04 13.65 16.39
C GLY A 168 -11.58 14.01 16.10
N ASN A 169 -10.64 13.56 16.93
CA ASN A 169 -9.20 13.81 16.74
C ASN A 169 -8.63 12.92 15.64
N PHE A 170 -7.64 13.41 14.92
CA PHE A 170 -6.86 12.60 13.98
C PHE A 170 -5.37 12.87 14.11
N LYS A 171 -4.59 11.85 13.81
CA LYS A 171 -3.14 11.92 13.61
C LYS A 171 -2.82 11.29 12.26
N PHE A 172 -2.31 12.09 11.33
CA PHE A 172 -2.03 11.63 9.98
C PHE A 172 -0.57 11.89 9.63
N GLU A 173 0.18 10.83 9.32
CA GLU A 173 1.57 10.92 8.88
C GLU A 173 1.61 10.98 7.36
N ILE A 174 2.04 12.11 6.82
CA ILE A 174 1.94 12.42 5.41
C ILE A 174 3.33 12.73 4.84
N PRO A 175 3.68 12.21 3.66
CA PRO A 175 4.84 12.69 2.93
C PRO A 175 4.72 14.19 2.62
N VAL A 176 5.79 14.96 2.83
CA VAL A 176 5.85 16.36 2.37
C VAL A 176 5.78 16.37 0.84
N THR A 177 4.65 16.82 0.30
CA THR A 177 4.42 17.00 -1.14
C THR A 177 3.75 18.35 -1.32
N ASP A 178 4.23 19.18 -2.25
CA ASP A 178 3.66 20.48 -2.56
C ASP A 178 2.93 20.41 -3.92
N PRO A 179 1.61 20.67 -4.01
CA PRO A 179 0.69 21.14 -2.96
C PRO A 179 0.09 20.03 -2.08
N LEU A 180 0.09 20.25 -0.76
CA LEU A 180 -0.52 19.33 0.21
C LEU A 180 -2.00 19.67 0.43
N ILE A 181 -2.89 18.92 -0.23
CA ILE A 181 -4.35 19.11 -0.12
C ILE A 181 -4.96 17.91 0.59
N LEU A 182 -5.60 18.18 1.73
CA LEU A 182 -6.37 17.20 2.49
C LEU A 182 -7.82 17.22 2.04
N VAL A 183 -8.37 16.05 1.79
CA VAL A 183 -9.77 15.84 1.47
C VAL A 183 -10.42 15.19 2.68
N VAL A 184 -11.39 15.88 3.28
CA VAL A 184 -12.18 15.34 4.39
C VAL A 184 -13.57 15.00 3.90
N SER A 185 -14.02 13.81 4.25
CA SER A 185 -15.32 13.27 3.87
C SER A 185 -15.94 12.54 5.05
N PHE A 186 -17.25 12.70 5.22
CA PHE A 186 -18.04 11.99 6.22
C PHE A 186 -19.41 11.65 5.61
N VAL A 187 -20.02 10.56 6.06
CA VAL A 187 -21.29 10.09 5.48
C VAL A 187 -22.38 11.12 5.76
N GLY A 188 -23.02 11.63 4.71
CA GLY A 188 -24.07 12.66 4.80
C GLY A 188 -23.55 14.09 4.96
N MET A 189 -22.26 14.35 4.71
CA MET A 189 -21.66 15.68 4.75
C MET A 189 -20.89 16.01 3.47
N GLN A 190 -20.80 17.30 3.18
CA GLN A 190 -20.13 17.77 1.97
C GLN A 190 -18.62 17.51 2.07
N GLN A 191 -18.05 16.88 1.04
CA GLN A 191 -16.61 16.70 0.93
C GLN A 191 -15.91 18.07 0.84
N GLN A 192 -14.94 18.30 1.73
CA GLN A 192 -14.20 19.56 1.79
C GLN A 192 -12.72 19.33 1.48
N GLU A 193 -12.15 20.17 0.61
CA GLU A 193 -10.73 20.20 0.31
C GLU A 193 -10.06 21.33 1.09
N ILE A 194 -9.00 21.01 1.82
CA ILE A 194 -8.27 21.95 2.68
C ILE A 194 -6.79 21.89 2.31
N ALA A 195 -6.26 23.02 1.84
CA ALA A 195 -4.83 23.17 1.63
C ALA A 195 -4.12 23.28 2.98
N TYR A 196 -3.21 22.35 3.26
CA TYR A 196 -2.45 22.33 4.51
C TYR A 196 -1.30 23.36 4.44
N LYS A 197 -1.37 24.39 5.30
CA LYS A 197 -0.39 25.50 5.35
C LYS A 197 0.62 25.34 6.49
N ASN A 198 1.24 24.17 6.62
CA ASN A 198 2.31 23.88 7.60
C ASN A 198 1.96 24.22 9.06
N GLN A 199 0.70 24.02 9.46
CA GLN A 199 0.24 24.28 10.82
C GLN A 199 0.32 23.00 11.67
N PRO A 200 0.86 23.06 12.90
CA PRO A 200 1.01 21.88 13.75
C PRO A 200 -0.33 21.28 14.21
N PHE A 201 -1.39 22.08 14.20
CA PHE A 201 -2.74 21.69 14.58
C PHE A 201 -3.75 22.23 13.57
N LEU A 202 -4.64 21.38 13.08
CA LEU A 202 -5.67 21.73 12.10
C LEU A 202 -7.07 21.49 12.68
N GLU A 203 -7.86 22.55 12.80
CA GLU A 203 -9.28 22.45 13.13
C GLU A 203 -10.12 22.50 11.85
N ILE A 204 -10.94 21.47 11.64
CA ILE A 204 -11.75 21.29 10.43
C ILE A 204 -13.22 21.26 10.81
N VAL A 205 -13.98 22.22 10.31
CA VAL A 205 -15.44 22.25 10.44
C VAL A 205 -16.06 21.75 9.14
N MET A 206 -16.77 20.62 9.21
CA MET A 206 -17.48 20.02 8.08
C MET A 206 -18.85 20.65 7.94
N LYS A 207 -19.26 20.90 6.68
CA LYS A 207 -20.58 21.40 6.36
C LYS A 207 -21.53 20.25 6.05
N ASN A 208 -22.77 20.37 6.50
CA ASN A 208 -23.80 19.42 6.14
C ASN A 208 -24.06 19.46 4.64
N GLU A 209 -24.20 18.28 4.03
CA GLU A 209 -24.65 18.19 2.64
C GLU A 209 -26.15 18.44 2.64
N VAL A 210 -26.54 19.70 2.42
CA VAL A 210 -27.93 20.01 2.10
C VAL A 210 -28.15 19.54 0.68
N GLU A 211 -28.54 18.27 0.52
CA GLU A 211 -29.18 17.82 -0.71
C GLU A 211 -30.36 18.75 -0.95
N MET A 212 -30.22 19.67 -1.91
CA MET A 212 -31.39 20.23 -2.56
C MET A 212 -32.04 19.04 -3.26
N MET A 213 -32.98 18.39 -2.57
CA MET A 213 -33.88 17.39 -3.13
C MET A 213 -34.41 18.01 -4.41
N SER A 214 -33.92 17.53 -5.56
CA SER A 214 -34.54 17.86 -6.82
C SER A 214 -35.85 17.09 -6.76
N ASP A 215 -36.97 17.79 -6.57
CA ASP A 215 -38.31 17.21 -6.51
C ASP A 215 -38.46 16.15 -7.61
N VAL A 216 -38.29 14.89 -7.25
CA VAL A 216 -38.57 13.77 -8.13
C VAL A 216 -40.07 13.62 -8.06
N VAL A 217 -40.75 14.27 -9.01
CA VAL A 217 -42.18 14.06 -9.20
C VAL A 217 -42.35 12.64 -9.74
N VAL A 218 -42.57 11.68 -8.83
CA VAL A 218 -42.93 10.31 -9.18
C VAL A 218 -44.35 10.34 -9.73
N THR A 219 -44.47 10.61 -11.03
CA THR A 219 -45.68 10.27 -11.77
C THR A 219 -45.57 8.80 -12.14
N GLY A 220 -46.46 7.98 -11.58
CA GLY A 220 -46.52 6.55 -11.86
C GLY A 220 -46.52 6.29 -13.37
N TYR A 221 -45.63 5.38 -13.77
CA TYR A 221 -45.48 4.70 -15.07
C TYR A 221 -44.25 5.00 -15.94
N TYR A 222 -43.45 6.06 -15.75
CA TYR A 222 -42.13 6.12 -16.42
C TYR A 222 -41.21 7.17 -15.79
N SER A 223 -39.99 6.78 -15.38
CA SER A 223 -38.93 7.70 -14.97
C SER A 223 -38.03 7.99 -16.16
N ALA A 224 -38.26 9.12 -16.83
CA ALA A 224 -37.39 9.58 -17.91
C ALA A 224 -36.52 10.73 -17.42
N ASN A 225 -35.20 10.55 -17.49
CA ASN A 225 -34.23 11.59 -17.14
C ASN A 225 -34.32 12.73 -18.17
N LYS A 226 -34.50 13.98 -17.70
CA LYS A 226 -34.62 15.20 -18.54
C LYS A 226 -33.49 15.36 -19.58
N LYS A 227 -32.32 14.75 -19.35
CA LYS A 227 -31.17 14.86 -20.25
C LYS A 227 -31.22 13.92 -21.46
N THR A 228 -32.09 12.91 -21.49
CA THR A 228 -32.08 11.85 -22.51
C THR A 228 -33.29 11.87 -23.44
N TYR A 229 -34.22 12.81 -23.25
CA TYR A 229 -35.41 12.93 -24.11
C TYR A 229 -35.05 13.74 -25.36
N THR A 230 -34.96 13.09 -26.52
CA THR A 230 -34.64 13.71 -27.82
C THR A 230 -35.86 14.35 -28.50
N GLY A 231 -37.02 14.35 -27.84
CA GLY A 231 -38.23 15.06 -28.25
C GLY A 231 -38.42 16.39 -27.51
N SER A 232 -39.04 17.37 -28.15
CA SER A 232 -39.47 18.61 -27.48
C SER A 232 -40.56 18.27 -26.45
N ALA A 233 -40.24 18.39 -25.17
CA ALA A 233 -41.19 18.20 -24.08
C ALA A 233 -41.22 19.47 -23.22
N THR A 234 -42.35 20.19 -23.27
CA THR A 234 -42.59 21.38 -22.44
C THR A 234 -43.19 20.95 -21.11
N GLN A 235 -42.50 21.21 -20.00
CA GLN A 235 -43.03 20.95 -18.66
C GLN A 235 -43.81 22.17 -18.17
N ILE A 236 -45.08 21.98 -17.83
CA ILE A 236 -45.93 23.00 -17.20
C ILE A 236 -45.97 22.73 -15.70
N THR A 237 -45.54 23.71 -14.89
CA THR A 237 -45.51 23.60 -13.42
C THR A 237 -46.83 24.03 -12.78
N GLN A 238 -47.07 23.59 -11.55
CA GLN A 238 -48.30 23.91 -10.80
C GLN A 238 -48.53 25.42 -10.64
N ASP A 239 -47.47 26.20 -10.41
CA ASP A 239 -47.54 27.66 -10.30
C ASP A 239 -47.99 28.33 -11.60
N GLN A 240 -47.59 27.76 -12.74
CA GLN A 240 -47.99 28.26 -14.07
C GLN A 240 -49.46 27.96 -14.37
N ILE A 241 -49.96 26.80 -13.91
CA ILE A 241 -51.38 26.44 -14.01
C ILE A 241 -52.21 27.40 -13.15
N ALA A 242 -51.80 27.62 -11.90
CA ALA A 242 -52.49 28.50 -10.97
C ALA A 242 -52.57 29.97 -11.46
N LYS A 243 -51.60 30.42 -12.27
CA LYS A 243 -51.56 31.78 -12.82
C LYS A 243 -52.51 32.01 -14.00
N ILE A 244 -52.88 30.94 -14.73
CA ILE A 244 -53.66 31.03 -15.97
C ILE A 244 -55.10 30.56 -15.76
N SER A 245 -55.31 29.44 -15.07
CA SER A 245 -56.65 28.97 -14.66
C SER A 245 -56.52 27.86 -13.62
N SER A 246 -57.18 28.02 -12.47
CA SER A 246 -57.25 26.97 -11.43
C SER A 246 -58.22 25.84 -11.74
N THR A 247 -59.04 26.00 -12.78
CA THR A 247 -60.21 25.13 -13.04
C THR A 247 -60.10 24.34 -14.33
N ASN A 248 -59.29 24.79 -15.31
CA ASN A 248 -59.17 24.11 -16.59
C ASN A 248 -57.71 23.99 -17.05
N VAL A 249 -57.17 22.78 -16.93
CA VAL A 249 -55.79 22.46 -17.32
C VAL A 249 -55.61 22.50 -18.85
N PHE A 250 -56.65 22.15 -19.61
CA PHE A 250 -56.58 22.13 -21.07
C PHE A 250 -56.44 23.55 -21.66
N SER A 251 -57.07 24.56 -21.05
CA SER A 251 -56.86 25.96 -21.45
C SER A 251 -55.45 26.45 -21.18
N VAL A 252 -54.82 25.97 -20.11
CA VAL A 252 -53.41 26.30 -19.80
C VAL A 252 -52.49 25.72 -20.85
N ILE A 253 -52.67 24.44 -21.20
CA ILE A 253 -51.87 23.76 -22.22
C ILE A 253 -52.02 24.48 -23.58
N THR A 254 -53.24 24.85 -23.97
CA THR A 254 -53.50 25.57 -25.23
C THR A 254 -52.87 26.96 -25.27
N SER A 255 -52.76 27.64 -24.11
CA SER A 255 -52.10 28.94 -24.02
C SER A 255 -50.58 28.87 -24.09
N MET A 256 -49.99 27.73 -23.70
CA MET A 256 -48.53 27.54 -23.66
C MET A 256 -47.98 26.82 -24.89
N ASP A 257 -48.78 25.96 -25.53
CA ASP A 257 -48.44 25.31 -26.79
C ASP A 257 -49.46 25.68 -27.89
N PRO A 258 -49.10 26.61 -28.80
CA PRO A 258 -49.95 27.01 -29.93
C PRO A 258 -50.28 25.88 -30.91
N SER A 259 -49.52 24.78 -30.87
CA SER A 259 -49.70 23.60 -31.73
C SER A 259 -50.82 22.70 -31.21
N PHE A 260 -51.15 22.81 -29.93
CA PHE A 260 -52.24 22.06 -29.30
C PHE A 260 -53.56 22.81 -29.51
N LYS A 261 -54.42 22.28 -30.38
CA LYS A 261 -55.76 22.85 -30.63
C LYS A 261 -56.83 22.02 -29.94
N LEU A 262 -57.50 22.61 -28.94
CA LEU A 262 -58.73 22.05 -28.39
C LEU A 262 -59.85 22.16 -29.43
N VAL A 263 -60.29 21.03 -29.95
CA VAL A 263 -61.52 20.95 -30.74
C VAL A 263 -62.68 20.89 -29.77
N ASN A 264 -63.44 21.98 -29.64
CA ASN A 264 -64.66 21.99 -28.86
C ASN A 264 -65.71 21.13 -29.57
N ASN A 265 -65.97 19.93 -29.04
CA ASN A 265 -67.05 19.09 -29.54
C ASN A 265 -68.39 19.56 -28.94
N ASN A 266 -69.04 20.52 -29.60
CA ASN A 266 -70.38 20.98 -29.23
C ASN A 266 -71.51 20.09 -29.81
N GLN A 267 -71.20 18.93 -30.40
CA GLN A 267 -72.23 18.01 -30.92
C GLN A 267 -72.88 17.13 -29.84
N ALA A 268 -72.34 17.12 -28.62
CA ALA A 268 -73.00 16.52 -27.47
C ALA A 268 -73.78 17.61 -26.69
N GLY A 269 -74.99 17.91 -27.17
CA GLY A 269 -76.07 18.41 -26.34
C GLY A 269 -75.95 19.86 -25.86
N SER A 270 -76.32 20.81 -26.72
CA SER A 270 -77.07 21.96 -26.22
C SER A 270 -78.35 21.42 -25.56
N ASN A 271 -78.38 21.35 -24.23
CA ASN A 271 -79.65 21.33 -23.51
C ASN A 271 -79.99 22.79 -23.16
N PRO A 272 -80.76 23.52 -23.99
CA PRO A 272 -81.35 24.76 -23.55
C PRO A 272 -82.58 24.41 -22.72
N THR A 273 -82.43 24.35 -21.40
CA THR A 273 -83.59 24.52 -20.52
C THR A 273 -83.59 25.95 -20.01
N PRO A 274 -84.44 26.84 -20.56
CA PRO A 274 -84.77 28.09 -19.93
C PRO A 274 -85.92 27.84 -18.95
N MET A 275 -85.65 27.84 -17.64
CA MET A 275 -86.53 28.33 -16.57
C MET A 275 -85.69 28.67 -15.35
#